data_AF-A0A961THI6-F1
#
_entry.id   AF-A0A961THI6-F1
#
_cell.length_a   1.000
_cell.length_b   1.000
_cell.length_c   1.000
_cell.angle_alpha   90.00
_cell.angle_beta   90.00
_cell.angle_gamma   90.00
#
_symmetry.space_group_name_H-M   'P 1'
#
loop_
_entity.id
_entity.type
_entity.pdbx_description
1 polymer ?
#
loop_
_entity_poly.entity_id
_entity_poly.type
_entity_poly.pdbx_seq_one_letter_code
_entity_poly.pdbx_strand_id
1 'polypeptide(L)'
;MDITRAKALLEAARKAIEDQSQSAADARATVELDQQSVGRLSRMDAMQVQAMAQAQERKRQNDLVRIDLALRRLQSGNYGVCTECGEDIPERRLEIDPMAERCVNCA
;
A
#
# COMPACT_ATOMS: atom_id res chain seq x y z
N MET A 1 15.29 -5.68 -14.45
CA MET A 1 15.29 -4.76 -13.29
C MET A 1 16.21 -5.32 -12.22
N ASP A 2 17.16 -4.51 -11.72
CA ASP A 2 18.11 -4.93 -10.68
C ASP A 2 17.43 -5.12 -9.31
N ILE A 3 17.73 -6.22 -8.63
CA ILE A 3 17.28 -6.59 -7.28
C ILE A 3 17.61 -5.49 -6.26
N THR A 4 18.78 -4.85 -6.38
CA THR A 4 19.20 -3.77 -5.49
C THR A 4 18.27 -2.57 -5.62
N ARG A 5 17.94 -2.21 -6.86
CA ARG A 5 17.00 -1.13 -7.17
C ARG A 5 15.58 -1.49 -6.72
N ALA A 6 15.15 -2.73 -6.95
CA ALA A 6 13.84 -3.23 -6.51
C ALA A 6 13.68 -3.11 -4.99
N LYS A 7 14.69 -3.55 -4.24
CA LYS A 7 14.72 -3.44 -2.77
C LYS A 7 14.61 -1.99 -2.31
N ALA A 8 15.42 -1.09 -2.86
CA ALA A 8 15.40 0.32 -2.50
C ALA A 8 14.03 0.97 -2.76
N LEU A 9 13.39 0.65 -3.89
CA LEU A 9 12.04 1.14 -4.22
C LEU A 9 10.99 0.61 -3.23
N LEU A 10 11.04 -0.67 -2.88
CA LEU A 10 10.12 -1.29 -1.93
C LEU A 10 10.27 -0.72 -0.52
N GLU A 11 11.50 -0.53 -0.04
CA GLU A 11 11.77 0.08 1.27
C GLU A 11 11.32 1.54 1.32
N ALA A 12 11.56 2.31 0.25
CA ALA A 12 11.07 3.68 0.14
C ALA A 12 9.53 3.74 0.11
N ALA A 13 8.87 2.84 -0.63
CA ALA A 13 7.42 2.74 -0.67
C ALA A 13 6.84 2.37 0.71
N ARG A 14 7.47 1.42 1.41
CA ARG A 14 7.09 1.02 2.77
C ARG A 14 7.10 2.22 3.71
N LYS A 15 8.23 2.95 3.74
CA LYS A 15 8.40 4.14 4.56
C LYS A 15 7.35 5.20 4.24
N ALA A 16 7.10 5.47 2.95
CA ALA A 16 6.11 6.46 2.53
C ALA A 16 4.68 6.08 2.99
N ILE A 17 4.31 4.80 2.94
CA ILE A 17 2.99 4.34 3.41
C ILE A 17 2.88 4.44 4.94
N GLU A 18 3.94 4.11 5.68
CA GLU A 18 3.99 4.25 7.14
C GLU A 18 3.84 5.72 7.55
N ASP A 19 4.58 6.63 6.92
CA ASP A 19 4.52 8.07 7.18
C ASP A 19 3.10 8.62 6.88
N GLN A 20 2.46 8.14 5.80
CA GLN A 20 1.07 8.49 5.48
C GLN A 20 0.05 7.94 6.48
N SER A 21 0.24 6.70 6.96
CA SER A 21 -0.65 6.10 7.96
C SER A 21 -0.53 6.83 9.31
N GLN A 22 0.70 7.17 9.72
CA GLN A 22 0.94 7.93 10.95
C GLN A 22 0.31 9.33 10.87
N SER A 23 0.58 10.06 9.79
CA SER A 23 0.01 11.40 9.59
C SER A 23 -1.53 11.38 9.58
N ALA A 24 -2.12 10.34 8.98
CA ALA A 24 -3.57 10.15 8.99
C ALA A 24 -4.11 9.78 10.38
N ALA A 25 -3.37 9.04 11.19
CA ALA A 25 -3.74 8.74 12.58
C ALA A 25 -3.70 10.01 13.44
N ASP A 26 -2.67 10.82 13.32
CA ASP A 26 -2.52 12.09 14.06
C ASP A 26 -3.62 13.09 13.69
N ALA A 27 -3.97 13.17 12.40
CA ALA A 27 -5.07 14.00 11.92
C ALA A 27 -6.42 13.54 12.48
N ARG A 28 -6.69 12.23 12.51
CA ARG A 28 -7.93 11.69 13.12
C ARG A 28 -8.04 12.03 14.59
N ALA A 29 -6.95 11.88 15.35
CA ALA A 29 -6.91 12.22 16.77
C ALA A 29 -7.26 13.69 17.02
N THR A 30 -6.79 14.59 16.14
CA THR A 30 -7.11 16.02 16.20
C THR A 30 -8.60 16.30 15.90
N VAL A 31 -9.17 15.64 14.88
CA VAL A 31 -10.56 15.88 14.45
C VAL A 31 -11.59 15.28 15.42
N GLU A 32 -11.26 14.18 16.11
CA GLU A 32 -12.14 13.60 17.14
C GLU A 32 -12.43 14.58 18.29
N LEU A 33 -11.45 15.41 18.67
CA LEU A 33 -11.59 16.46 19.68
C LEU A 33 -12.55 17.59 19.26
N ASP A 34 -12.61 17.93 17.96
CA ASP A 34 -13.40 19.04 17.41
C ASP A 34 -14.86 18.66 17.09
N GLN A 35 -15.11 17.38 16.78
CA GLN A 35 -16.43 16.86 16.41
C GLN A 35 -17.51 16.91 17.50
N GLN A 36 -17.17 17.25 18.75
CA GLN A 36 -18.14 17.37 19.85
C GLN A 36 -19.16 18.50 19.66
N SER A 37 -19.02 19.34 18.62
CA SER A 37 -19.83 20.56 18.42
C SER A 37 -20.68 20.60 17.12
N VAL A 38 -20.70 19.57 16.27
CA VAL A 38 -21.25 19.66 14.89
C VAL A 38 -22.74 19.29 14.71
N GLY A 39 -23.44 20.05 13.85
CA GLY A 39 -24.86 19.90 13.51
C GLY A 39 -25.24 18.71 12.61
N ARG A 40 -26.54 18.48 12.37
CA ARG A 40 -27.08 17.27 11.69
C ARG A 40 -26.58 17.03 10.26
N LEU A 41 -26.48 18.06 9.41
CA LEU A 41 -26.04 17.91 8.01
C LEU A 41 -24.55 17.53 7.96
N SER A 42 -23.72 18.20 8.75
CA SER A 42 -22.30 17.94 8.89
C SER A 42 -21.97 16.52 9.37
N ARG A 43 -22.90 15.84 10.06
CA ARG A 43 -22.72 14.44 10.48
C ARG A 43 -22.75 13.46 9.30
N MET A 44 -23.56 13.70 8.26
CA MET A 44 -23.58 12.83 7.08
C MET A 44 -22.27 12.93 6.30
N ASP A 45 -21.77 14.15 6.11
CA ASP A 45 -20.49 14.39 5.46
C ASP A 45 -19.34 13.77 6.28
N ALA A 46 -19.35 13.94 7.61
CA ALA A 46 -18.36 13.34 8.50
C ALA A 46 -18.33 11.81 8.40
N MET A 47 -19.49 11.15 8.33
CA MET A 47 -19.55 9.69 8.14
C MET A 47 -18.96 9.25 6.79
N GLN A 48 -19.24 10.00 5.71
CA GLN A 48 -18.67 9.68 4.39
C GLN A 48 -17.15 9.86 4.38
N VAL A 49 -16.64 10.94 4.96
CA VAL A 49 -15.19 11.18 5.13
C VAL A 49 -14.54 10.07 5.95
N GLN A 50 -15.17 9.65 7.05
CA GLN A 50 -14.67 8.56 7.88
C GLN A 50 -14.62 7.24 7.11
N ALA A 51 -15.66 6.90 6.35
CA ALA A 51 -15.70 5.69 5.54
C ALA A 51 -14.60 5.67 4.46
N MET A 52 -14.37 6.81 3.80
CA MET A 52 -13.27 6.97 2.83
C MET A 52 -11.90 6.81 3.51
N ALA A 53 -11.70 7.43 4.69
CA ALA A 53 -10.46 7.32 5.45
C ALA A 53 -10.16 5.87 5.87
N GLN A 54 -11.19 5.11 6.28
CA GLN A 54 -11.07 3.69 6.60
C GLN A 54 -10.74 2.85 5.36
N ALA A 55 -11.35 3.14 4.21
CA ALA A 55 -11.04 2.45 2.96
C ALA A 55 -9.59 2.69 2.53
N GLN A 56 -9.11 3.92 2.65
CA GLN A 56 -7.71 4.27 2.36
C GLN A 56 -6.74 3.56 3.31
N GLU A 57 -7.07 3.46 4.60
CA GLU A 57 -6.27 2.70 5.56
C GLU A 57 -6.17 1.22 5.17
N ARG A 58 -7.30 0.57 4.87
CA ARG A 58 -7.32 -0.83 4.42
C ARG A 58 -6.46 -1.04 3.18
N LYS A 59 -6.51 -0.12 2.22
CA LYS A 59 -5.65 -0.16 1.03
C LYS A 59 -4.17 -0.09 1.40
N ARG A 60 -3.78 0.86 2.25
CA ARG A 60 -2.39 1.01 2.74
C ARG A 60 -1.89 -0.25 3.43
N GLN A 61 -2.71 -0.87 4.28
CA GLN A 61 -2.36 -2.13 4.96
C GLN A 61 -2.15 -3.28 3.96
N ASN A 62 -3.01 -3.39 2.94
CA ASN A 62 -2.83 -4.39 1.88
C ASN A 62 -1.54 -4.15 1.08
N ASP A 63 -1.23 -2.89 0.76
CA ASP A 63 0.01 -2.53 0.05
C ASP A 63 1.25 -2.87 0.89
N LEU A 64 1.24 -2.65 2.21
CA LEU A 64 2.32 -3.09 3.11
C LEU A 64 2.54 -4.60 3.07
N VAL A 65 1.46 -5.39 3.09
CA VAL A 65 1.55 -6.85 2.96
C VAL A 65 2.18 -7.24 1.62
N ARG A 66 1.78 -6.59 0.52
CA ARG A 66 2.36 -6.84 -0.81
C ARG A 66 3.85 -6.49 -0.86
N ILE A 67 4.26 -5.39 -0.22
CA ILE A 67 5.66 -5.00 -0.11
C ILE A 67 6.46 -6.04 0.67
N ASP A 68 5.95 -6.48 1.83
CA ASP A 68 6.62 -7.49 2.65
C ASP A 68 6.79 -8.81 1.89
N LEU A 69 5.78 -9.23 1.13
CA LEU A 69 5.86 -10.41 0.26
C LEU A 69 6.90 -10.23 -0.87
N ALA A 70 6.98 -9.05 -1.48
CA ALA A 70 7.99 -8.75 -2.49
C ALA A 70 9.42 -8.76 -1.90
N LEU A 71 9.61 -8.19 -0.71
CA LEU A 71 10.88 -8.21 0.03
C LEU A 71 11.30 -9.64 0.41
N ARG A 72 10.36 -10.49 0.86
CA ARG A 72 10.64 -11.91 1.12
C ARG A 72 11.07 -12.65 -0.14
N ARG A 73 10.44 -12.37 -1.29
CA ARG A 73 10.85 -12.96 -2.59
C ARG A 73 12.24 -12.52 -3.01
N LEU A 74 12.62 -11.26 -2.75
CA LEU A 74 13.99 -10.79 -2.96
C LEU A 74 14.99 -11.58 -2.09
N GLN A 75 14.66 -11.83 -0.82
CA GLN A 75 15.51 -12.61 0.09
C GLN A 75 15.63 -14.08 -0.32
N SER A 76 14.54 -14.68 -0.84
CA SER A 76 14.54 -16.09 -1.26
C SER A 76 15.08 -16.30 -2.67
N GLY A 77 15.45 -15.24 -3.40
CA GLY A 77 15.89 -15.32 -4.80
C GLY A 77 14.77 -15.55 -5.82
N ASN A 78 13.50 -15.49 -5.42
CA ASN A 78 12.33 -15.73 -6.29
C ASN A 78 11.67 -14.42 -6.77
N TYR A 79 12.39 -13.30 -6.68
CA TYR A 79 11.86 -12.02 -7.15
C TYR A 79 11.77 -12.00 -8.67
N GLY A 80 10.65 -11.48 -9.18
CA GLY A 80 10.39 -11.47 -10.61
C GLY A 80 9.87 -12.78 -11.18
N VAL A 81 9.53 -13.77 -10.35
CA VAL A 81 8.85 -15.01 -10.78
C VAL A 81 7.37 -14.93 -10.43
N CYS A 82 6.51 -15.30 -11.40
CA CYS A 82 5.07 -15.35 -11.25
C CYS A 82 4.67 -16.43 -10.24
N THR A 83 3.87 -16.06 -9.24
CA THR A 83 3.41 -17.00 -8.20
C THR A 83 2.38 -18.01 -8.71
N GLU A 84 1.82 -17.81 -9.90
CA GLU A 84 0.76 -18.64 -10.47
C GLU A 84 1.28 -19.63 -11.52
N CYS A 85 2.01 -19.16 -12.54
CA CYS A 85 2.55 -20.02 -13.60
C CYS A 85 4.04 -20.36 -13.44
N GLY A 86 4.77 -19.70 -12.54
CA GLY A 86 6.22 -19.89 -12.36
C GLY A 86 7.10 -19.27 -13.44
N GLU A 87 6.52 -18.54 -14.41
CA GLU A 87 7.27 -17.83 -15.45
C GLU A 87 7.79 -16.47 -14.97
N ASP A 88 8.77 -15.92 -15.68
CA ASP A 88 9.32 -14.60 -15.39
C ASP A 88 8.29 -13.48 -15.61
N ILE A 89 8.22 -12.57 -14.64
CA ILE A 89 7.45 -11.34 -14.72
C ILE A 89 8.24 -10.35 -15.59
N PRO A 90 7.64 -9.79 -16.67
CA PRO A 90 8.33 -8.85 -17.54
C PRO A 90 8.93 -7.67 -16.77
N GLU A 91 10.19 -7.32 -17.07
CA GLU A 91 10.89 -6.26 -16.33
C GLU A 91 10.13 -4.93 -16.33
N ARG A 92 9.56 -4.55 -17.48
CA ARG A 92 8.73 -3.33 -17.61
C ARG A 92 7.56 -3.31 -16.64
N ARG A 93 7.00 -4.48 -16.29
CA ARG A 93 5.94 -4.57 -15.29
C ARG A 93 6.48 -4.32 -13.89
N LEU A 94 7.63 -4.89 -13.56
CA LEU A 94 8.31 -4.68 -12.27
C LEU A 94 8.79 -3.23 -12.10
N GLU A 95 9.15 -2.56 -13.20
CA GLU A 95 9.49 -1.13 -13.18
C GLU A 95 8.30 -0.23 -12.86
N ILE A 96 7.10 -0.62 -13.28
CA ILE A 96 5.84 0.10 -12.99
C ILE A 96 5.32 -0.27 -11.60
N ASP A 97 5.28 -1.57 -11.28
CA ASP A 97 4.86 -2.11 -10.00
C ASP A 97 5.89 -3.12 -9.47
N PRO A 98 6.84 -2.66 -8.61
CA PRO A 98 7.85 -3.51 -8.00
C PRO A 98 7.27 -4.59 -7.08
N MET A 99 5.98 -4.50 -6.70
CA MET A 99 5.29 -5.43 -5.83
C MET A 99 4.51 -6.50 -6.60
N ALA A 100 4.61 -6.53 -7.94
CA ALA A 100 3.87 -7.47 -8.77
C ALA A 100 4.14 -8.95 -8.36
N GLU A 101 3.06 -9.72 -8.19
CA GLU A 101 3.13 -11.16 -7.88
C GLU A 101 2.92 -12.05 -9.10
N ARG A 102 2.30 -11.52 -10.16
CA ARG A 102 1.89 -12.28 -11.34
C ARG A 102 2.41 -11.64 -12.63
N CYS A 103 2.63 -12.48 -13.64
CA CYS A 103 2.95 -12.04 -14.99
C CYS A 103 1.73 -11.38 -15.66
N VAL A 104 1.93 -10.79 -16.85
CA VAL A 104 0.86 -10.12 -17.61
C VAL A 104 -0.29 -11.05 -17.98
N ASN A 105 -0.02 -12.34 -18.19
CA ASN A 105 -1.04 -13.30 -18.59
C ASN A 105 -1.89 -13.82 -17.42
N CYS A 106 -1.40 -13.75 -16.18
CA CYS A 106 -2.04 -14.30 -14.99
C CYS A 106 -2.74 -13.24 -14.10
N ALA A 107 -2.61 -11.96 -14.44
CA ALA A 107 -3.20 -10.86 -13.67
C ALA A 107 -4.47 -10.35 -14.33
#